data_AF-A0A0E9NE74-F1
#
_entry.id   AF-A0A0E9NE74-F1
#
_cell.length_a   1.000
_cell.length_b   1.000
_cell.length_c   1.000
_cell.angle_alpha   90.00
_cell.angle_beta   90.00
_cell.angle_gamma   90.00
#
_symmetry.space_group_name_H-M   'P 1'
#
loop_
_entity.id
_entity.type
_entity.pdbx_description
1 polymer ?
#
loop_
_entity_poly.entity_id
_entity_poly.type
_entity_poly.pdbx_seq_one_letter_code
_entity_poly.pdbx_strand_id
1 'polypeptide(L)'
;MPSDPIRPEDVVYERYKDETELPDIMALISHDLSEPYSIYVYRYFIHQWPELCILARYNDDLIGCIINKLEPHRETPLRGYIAMLAVKKEYRGLQIASRLVQRSIDEMVAQDADEIALETEVTNVAAMALYEKLGFVRYKRLHRYYLNASDAIRLLLPLKEPQMPTLVNPGVVEEAGGNGRDMQFRWRSSFSRRLIDGNVPQRRGFILPRLCPKFEVHTRHTNPLKQETKYLPHHKTPIQYIQSREVQLHKN
;
A
#
# COMPACT_ATOMS: atom_id res chain seq x y z
N MET A 1 2.22 17.12 30.01
CA MET A 1 1.18 17.46 29.04
C MET A 1 1.53 18.83 28.48
N PRO A 2 1.58 19.03 27.15
CA PRO A 2 1.77 20.36 26.59
C PRO A 2 0.67 21.32 27.08
N SER A 3 1.01 22.57 27.36
CA SER A 3 0.10 23.58 27.92
C SER A 3 -0.94 24.08 26.92
N ASP A 4 -0.72 23.88 25.62
CA ASP A 4 -1.60 24.32 24.54
C ASP A 4 -2.07 23.14 23.66
N PRO A 5 -3.30 23.19 23.12
CA PRO A 5 -3.79 22.15 22.21
C PRO A 5 -2.96 22.14 20.92
N ILE A 6 -2.35 21.00 20.63
CA ILE A 6 -1.55 20.78 19.41
C ILE A 6 -2.42 21.05 18.19
N ARG A 7 -2.00 21.98 17.34
CA ARG A 7 -2.70 22.27 16.10
C ARG A 7 -2.07 21.47 14.95
N PRO A 8 -2.84 21.03 13.95
CA PRO A 8 -2.28 20.26 12.84
C PRO A 8 -1.19 20.97 12.05
N GLU A 9 -1.20 22.31 12.03
CA GLU A 9 -0.17 23.16 11.41
C GLU A 9 1.17 23.18 12.16
N ASP A 10 1.17 22.81 13.44
CA ASP A 10 2.40 22.77 14.26
C ASP A 10 3.22 21.50 13.99
N VAL A 11 2.65 20.53 13.26
CA VAL A 11 3.33 19.29 12.88
C VAL A 11 4.11 19.51 11.60
N VAL A 12 5.42 19.40 11.70
CA VAL A 12 6.34 19.46 10.56
C VAL A 12 6.45 18.07 9.95
N TYR A 13 6.33 18.00 8.62
CA TYR A 13 6.51 16.77 7.86
C TYR A 13 7.74 16.88 6.99
N GLU A 14 8.70 16.00 7.19
CA GLU A 14 9.99 16.02 6.51
C GLU A 14 10.40 14.62 6.05
N ARG A 15 11.23 14.56 5.02
CA ARG A 15 11.80 13.29 4.55
C ARG A 15 12.89 12.85 5.52
N TYR A 16 13.05 11.53 5.64
CA TYR A 16 14.21 10.93 6.30
C TYR A 16 15.52 11.50 5.73
N LYS A 17 16.47 11.82 6.61
CA LYS A 17 17.74 12.45 6.26
C LYS A 17 18.88 11.44 6.20
N ASP A 18 19.14 10.78 7.32
CA ASP A 18 20.27 9.87 7.47
C ASP A 18 20.12 8.95 8.70
N GLU A 19 21.08 8.04 8.88
CA GLU A 19 21.06 7.01 9.93
C GLU A 19 20.97 7.57 11.36
N THR A 20 21.22 8.86 11.59
CA THR A 20 21.03 9.47 12.92
C THR A 20 19.57 9.47 13.37
N GLU A 21 18.61 9.40 12.44
CA GLU A 21 17.17 9.34 12.75
C GLU A 21 16.68 7.91 13.02
N LEU A 22 17.48 6.89 12.67
CA LEU A 22 17.05 5.48 12.76
C LEU A 22 16.72 5.04 14.20
N PRO A 23 17.48 5.40 15.25
CA PRO A 23 17.13 5.04 16.63
C PRO A 23 15.74 5.52 17.04
N ASP A 24 15.37 6.75 16.70
CA ASP A 24 14.05 7.32 17.03
C ASP A 24 12.93 6.63 16.26
N ILE A 25 13.15 6.34 14.98
CA ILE A 25 12.22 5.59 14.12
C ILE A 25 11.97 4.19 14.70
N MET A 26 13.03 3.48 15.11
CA MET A 26 12.93 2.16 15.71
C MET A 26 12.20 2.20 17.06
N ALA A 27 12.48 3.21 17.90
CA ALA A 27 11.81 3.41 19.17
C ALA A 27 10.31 3.67 18.99
N LEU A 28 9.94 4.50 18.01
CA LEU A 28 8.56 4.80 17.69
C LEU A 28 7.80 3.57 17.18
N ILE A 29 8.39 2.82 16.24
CA ILE A 29 7.73 1.66 15.61
C ILE A 29 7.61 0.49 16.56
N SER A 30 8.64 0.20 17.36
CA SER A 30 8.64 -0.93 18.31
C SER A 30 7.58 -0.82 19.41
N HIS A 31 7.10 0.39 19.71
CA HIS A 31 6.02 0.62 20.65
C HIS A 31 4.62 0.36 20.07
N ASP A 32 4.47 0.48 18.75
CA ASP A 32 3.17 0.54 18.08
C ASP A 32 2.84 -0.69 17.22
N LEU A 33 3.85 -1.43 16.74
CA LEU A 33 3.66 -2.62 15.89
C LEU A 33 3.84 -3.93 16.67
N SER A 34 3.09 -4.96 16.25
CA SER A 34 2.96 -6.25 16.94
C SER A 34 4.15 -7.18 16.76
N GLU A 35 5.06 -6.90 15.82
CA GLU A 35 6.22 -7.73 15.51
C GLU A 35 7.54 -6.96 15.66
N PRO A 36 8.54 -7.53 16.35
CA PRO A 36 9.87 -6.94 16.37
C PRO A 36 10.53 -7.06 15.00
N TYR A 37 10.97 -5.92 14.45
CA TYR A 37 11.79 -5.88 13.24
C TYR A 37 13.27 -5.77 13.61
N SER A 38 14.11 -6.53 12.92
CA SER A 38 15.57 -6.35 13.01
C SER A 38 15.97 -5.05 12.33
N ILE A 39 17.13 -4.50 12.74
CA ILE A 39 17.69 -3.28 12.11
C ILE A 39 17.86 -3.42 10.59
N TYR A 40 18.07 -4.64 10.09
CA TYR A 40 18.21 -4.93 8.66
C TYR A 40 16.94 -4.63 7.86
N VAL A 41 15.75 -4.85 8.47
CA VAL A 41 14.48 -4.52 7.83
C VAL A 41 14.40 -3.02 7.60
N TYR A 42 14.70 -2.20 8.63
CA TYR A 42 14.68 -0.75 8.50
C TYR A 42 15.68 -0.28 7.43
N ARG A 43 16.95 -0.71 7.54
CA ARG A 43 18.03 -0.37 6.61
C ARG A 43 17.72 -0.70 5.16
N TYR A 44 17.07 -1.83 4.91
CA TYR A 44 16.63 -2.19 3.56
C TYR A 44 15.75 -1.11 2.94
N PHE A 45 14.77 -0.57 3.69
CA PHE A 45 13.90 0.49 3.18
C PHE A 45 14.61 1.84 3.09
N ILE A 46 15.21 2.30 4.19
CA ILE A 46 15.75 3.67 4.28
C ILE A 46 16.96 3.91 3.38
N HIS A 47 17.76 2.88 3.05
CA HIS A 47 18.89 3.03 2.14
C HIS A 47 18.47 2.99 0.66
N GLN A 48 17.38 2.32 0.34
CA GLN A 48 16.93 2.14 -1.04
C GLN A 48 15.91 3.19 -1.46
N TRP A 49 15.07 3.64 -0.53
CA TRP A 49 14.02 4.63 -0.76
C TRP A 49 13.97 5.68 0.37
N PRO A 50 15.08 6.38 0.68
CA PRO A 50 15.09 7.41 1.71
C PRO A 50 14.05 8.51 1.45
N GLU A 51 13.83 8.86 0.18
CA GLU A 51 12.89 9.88 -0.25
C GLU A 51 11.41 9.51 -0.02
N LEU A 52 11.11 8.21 0.05
CA LEU A 52 9.76 7.71 0.34
C LEU A 52 9.49 7.54 1.85
N CYS A 53 10.48 7.78 2.70
CA CYS A 53 10.35 7.71 4.15
C CYS A 53 10.04 9.11 4.69
N ILE A 54 8.89 9.28 5.35
CA ILE A 54 8.41 10.59 5.82
C ILE A 54 8.22 10.55 7.34
N LEU A 55 8.76 11.55 8.01
CA LEU A 55 8.71 11.76 9.45
C LEU A 55 7.77 12.92 9.78
N ALA A 56 7.06 12.81 10.90
CA ALA A 56 6.23 13.85 11.48
C ALA A 56 6.82 14.27 12.83
N ARG A 57 7.15 15.55 12.97
CA ARG A 57 7.74 16.13 14.18
C ARG A 57 6.86 17.22 14.78
N TYR A 58 6.87 17.33 16.10
CA TYR A 58 6.25 18.41 16.85
C TYR A 58 7.20 18.84 17.97
N ASN A 59 7.61 20.11 17.99
CA ASN A 59 8.65 20.62 18.90
C ASN A 59 9.91 19.72 18.88
N ASP A 60 10.41 19.42 17.68
CA ASP A 60 11.57 18.54 17.39
C ASP A 60 11.42 17.05 17.77
N ASP A 61 10.39 16.68 18.54
CA ASP A 61 10.10 15.29 18.89
C ASP A 61 9.51 14.53 17.70
N LEU A 62 10.00 13.31 17.44
CA LEU A 62 9.45 12.43 16.42
C LEU A 62 8.14 11.82 16.92
N ILE A 63 7.01 12.26 16.36
CA ILE A 63 5.68 11.85 16.80
C ILE A 63 4.98 10.88 15.85
N GLY A 64 5.48 10.73 14.63
CA GLY A 64 4.96 9.79 13.65
C GLY A 64 5.94 9.53 12.51
N CYS A 65 5.83 8.38 11.86
CA CYS A 65 6.60 8.06 10.67
C CYS A 65 5.83 7.13 9.74
N ILE A 66 6.20 7.17 8.46
CA ILE A 66 5.78 6.22 7.45
C ILE A 66 7.00 5.80 6.62
N ILE A 67 7.18 4.49 6.47
CA ILE A 67 8.29 3.89 5.72
C ILE A 67 7.69 3.13 4.55
N ASN A 68 8.18 3.43 3.36
CA ASN A 68 7.65 2.89 2.13
C ASN A 68 8.76 2.39 1.20
N LYS A 69 8.33 1.73 0.13
CA LYS A 69 9.18 1.48 -1.04
C LYS A 69 8.39 1.59 -2.35
N LEU A 70 9.12 1.64 -3.46
CA LEU A 70 8.57 1.63 -4.81
C LEU A 70 9.44 0.76 -5.72
N GLU A 71 8.88 -0.33 -6.24
CA GLU A 71 9.62 -1.25 -7.12
C GLU A 71 8.69 -1.98 -8.11
N PRO A 72 9.20 -2.47 -9.25
CA PRO A 72 8.45 -3.34 -10.14
C PRO A 72 8.00 -4.62 -9.43
N HIS A 73 6.70 -4.91 -9.45
CA HIS A 73 6.14 -6.14 -8.92
C HIS A 73 5.94 -7.16 -10.03
N ARG A 74 6.84 -8.16 -10.14
CA ARG A 74 6.81 -9.18 -11.22
C ARG A 74 6.85 -8.54 -12.61
N GLU A 75 7.87 -7.69 -12.83
CA GLU A 75 8.10 -6.90 -14.05
C GLU A 75 7.10 -5.74 -14.27
N THR A 76 5.83 -5.93 -13.95
CA THR A 76 4.78 -4.90 -13.94
C THR A 76 3.63 -5.37 -13.04
N PRO A 77 2.99 -4.49 -12.26
CA PRO A 77 3.11 -3.02 -12.23
C PRO A 77 4.26 -2.46 -11.37
N LEU A 78 4.62 -1.19 -11.55
CA LEU A 78 5.42 -0.42 -10.59
C LEU A 78 4.58 -0.18 -9.33
N ARG A 79 4.90 -0.90 -8.26
CA ARG A 79 4.07 -0.97 -7.05
C ARG A 79 4.73 -0.26 -5.89
N GLY A 80 4.00 0.72 -5.35
CA GLY A 80 4.27 1.30 -4.04
C GLY A 80 3.88 0.33 -2.92
N TYR A 81 4.63 0.31 -1.83
CA TYR A 81 4.34 -0.53 -0.67
C TYR A 81 4.53 0.26 0.62
N ILE A 82 3.45 0.38 1.41
CA ILE A 82 3.51 0.97 2.76
C ILE A 82 3.92 -0.14 3.72
N ALA A 83 5.17 -0.08 4.18
CA ALA A 83 5.76 -1.11 5.02
C ALA A 83 5.40 -0.92 6.49
N MET A 84 5.55 0.31 6.99
CA MET A 84 5.37 0.65 8.39
C MET A 84 4.73 2.04 8.50
N LEU A 85 3.76 2.17 9.41
CA LEU A 85 3.13 3.43 9.77
C LEU A 85 2.93 3.44 11.29
N ALA A 86 3.49 4.43 11.97
CA ALA A 86 3.37 4.58 13.42
C ALA A 86 3.10 6.05 13.78
N VAL A 87 2.28 6.27 14.81
CA VAL A 87 1.99 7.59 15.39
C VAL A 87 1.82 7.43 16.89
N LYS A 88 2.63 8.15 17.67
CA LYS A 88 2.60 8.18 19.14
C LYS A 88 1.16 8.32 19.64
N LYS A 89 0.78 7.51 20.63
CA LYS A 89 -0.61 7.37 21.11
C LYS A 89 -1.22 8.71 21.52
N GLU A 90 -0.42 9.58 22.13
CA GLU A 90 -0.80 10.90 22.64
C GLU A 90 -1.13 11.89 21.51
N TYR A 91 -0.69 11.62 20.29
CA TYR A 91 -0.88 12.45 19.10
C TYR A 91 -1.91 11.86 18.11
N ARG A 92 -2.57 10.76 18.47
CA ARG A 92 -3.63 10.15 17.65
C ARG A 92 -4.90 11.00 17.66
N GLY A 93 -5.76 10.81 16.66
CA GLY A 93 -6.96 11.64 16.46
C GLY A 93 -6.70 12.97 15.73
N LEU A 94 -5.44 13.41 15.63
CA LEU A 94 -5.03 14.66 14.97
C LEU A 94 -4.83 14.53 13.44
N GLN A 95 -5.30 13.43 12.84
CA GLN A 95 -5.15 13.12 11.40
C GLN A 95 -3.68 13.03 10.90
N ILE A 96 -2.71 12.84 11.79
CA ILE A 96 -1.28 12.72 11.42
C ILE A 96 -1.04 11.53 10.50
N ALA A 97 -1.59 10.36 10.84
CA ALA A 97 -1.51 9.16 10.01
C ALA A 97 -2.10 9.39 8.61
N SER A 98 -3.26 10.04 8.51
CA SER A 98 -3.89 10.39 7.23
C SER A 98 -2.99 11.29 6.38
N ARG A 99 -2.32 12.28 7.00
CA ARG A 99 -1.40 13.19 6.31
C ARG A 99 -0.11 12.49 5.86
N LEU A 100 0.43 11.59 6.69
CA LEU A 100 1.59 10.76 6.33
C LEU A 100 1.27 9.89 5.10
N VAL A 101 0.16 9.15 5.14
CA VAL A 101 -0.25 8.28 4.03
C VAL A 101 -0.53 9.10 2.77
N GLN A 102 -1.23 10.24 2.87
CA GLN A 102 -1.48 11.09 1.70
C GLN A 102 -0.18 11.59 1.07
N ARG A 103 0.77 12.08 1.86
CA ARG A 103 2.07 12.52 1.34
C ARG A 103 2.85 11.38 0.69
N SER A 104 2.79 10.18 1.24
CA SER A 104 3.41 9.00 0.63
C SER A 104 2.74 8.59 -0.69
N ILE A 105 1.42 8.70 -0.79
CA ILE A 105 0.70 8.50 -2.06
C ILE A 105 1.17 9.54 -3.08
N ASP A 106 1.20 10.82 -2.69
CA ASP A 106 1.60 11.91 -3.59
C ASP A 106 3.04 11.70 -4.12
N GLU A 107 3.96 11.27 -3.25
CA GLU A 107 5.34 10.96 -3.62
C GLU A 107 5.44 9.75 -4.57
N MET A 108 4.71 8.66 -4.31
CA MET A 108 4.68 7.50 -5.18
C MET A 108 4.04 7.81 -6.55
N VAL A 109 2.99 8.63 -6.57
CA VAL A 109 2.37 9.13 -7.81
C VAL A 109 3.35 9.98 -8.61
N ALA A 110 4.12 10.85 -7.93
CA ALA A 110 5.15 11.66 -8.59
C ALA A 110 6.27 10.80 -9.21
N GLN A 111 6.47 9.58 -8.70
CA GLN A 111 7.39 8.57 -9.23
C GLN A 111 6.70 7.52 -10.13
N ASP A 112 5.52 7.86 -10.67
CA ASP A 112 4.76 7.07 -11.65
C ASP A 112 4.30 5.68 -11.16
N ALA A 113 4.07 5.51 -9.85
CA ALA A 113 3.49 4.29 -9.30
C ALA A 113 2.13 3.97 -9.97
N ASP A 114 1.92 2.70 -10.31
CA ASP A 114 0.66 2.22 -10.88
C ASP A 114 -0.37 1.87 -9.80
N GLU A 115 0.12 1.43 -8.63
CA GLU A 115 -0.70 1.04 -7.49
C GLU A 115 0.10 1.05 -6.18
N ILE A 116 -0.60 1.08 -5.05
CA ILE A 116 -0.01 1.05 -3.70
C ILE A 116 -0.64 -0.07 -2.89
N ALA A 117 0.17 -0.92 -2.27
CA ALA A 117 -0.29 -2.05 -1.45
C ALA A 117 0.20 -1.94 -0.01
N LEU A 118 -0.54 -2.57 0.91
CA LEU A 118 -0.12 -2.78 2.29
C LEU A 118 -0.87 -3.96 2.91
N GLU A 119 -0.38 -4.46 4.05
CA GLU A 119 -1.10 -5.41 4.89
C GLU A 119 -1.38 -4.84 6.28
N THR A 120 -2.54 -5.20 6.83
CA THR A 120 -2.88 -4.93 8.22
C THR A 120 -3.58 -6.12 8.85
N GLU A 121 -3.48 -6.29 10.18
CA GLU A 121 -4.22 -7.31 10.92
C GLU A 121 -5.74 -7.15 10.70
N VAL A 122 -6.46 -8.27 10.55
CA VAL A 122 -7.92 -8.26 10.41
C VAL A 122 -8.60 -7.55 11.60
N THR A 123 -7.96 -7.58 12.77
CA THR A 123 -8.43 -6.95 14.02
C THR A 123 -8.14 -5.45 14.10
N ASN A 124 -7.30 -4.89 13.23
CA ASN A 124 -6.92 -3.48 13.26
C ASN A 124 -7.95 -2.59 12.56
N VAL A 125 -9.11 -2.43 13.22
CA VAL A 125 -10.26 -1.66 12.71
C VAL A 125 -9.88 -0.21 12.41
N ALA A 126 -9.01 0.39 13.23
CA ALA A 126 -8.57 1.77 13.04
C ALA A 126 -7.75 1.95 11.75
N ALA A 127 -6.81 1.03 11.47
CA ALA A 127 -6.03 1.06 10.23
C ALA A 127 -6.92 0.80 9.00
N MET A 128 -7.83 -0.19 9.07
CA MET A 128 -8.77 -0.44 7.97
C MET A 128 -9.60 0.81 7.64
N ALA A 129 -10.19 1.46 8.65
CA ALA A 129 -10.97 2.67 8.45
C ALA A 129 -10.15 3.84 7.88
N LEU A 130 -8.90 4.00 8.33
CA LEU A 130 -7.96 5.00 7.80
C LEU A 130 -7.71 4.80 6.31
N TYR A 131 -7.31 3.59 5.91
CA TYR A 131 -6.92 3.31 4.53
C TYR A 131 -8.13 3.31 3.58
N GLU A 132 -9.27 2.78 4.01
CA GLU A 132 -10.51 2.82 3.21
C GLU A 132 -10.99 4.26 2.95
N LYS A 133 -10.86 5.15 3.95
CA LYS A 133 -11.15 6.58 3.78
C LYS A 133 -10.25 7.24 2.74
N LEU A 134 -9.03 6.74 2.55
CA LEU A 134 -8.05 7.21 1.56
C LEU A 134 -8.18 6.48 0.20
N GLY A 135 -9.20 5.64 0.02
CA GLY A 135 -9.51 4.99 -1.25
C GLY A 135 -8.90 3.61 -1.45
N PHE A 136 -8.19 3.07 -0.45
CA PHE A 136 -7.75 1.68 -0.51
C PHE A 136 -8.93 0.72 -0.44
N VAL A 137 -8.85 -0.36 -1.22
CA VAL A 137 -9.85 -1.44 -1.24
C VAL A 137 -9.27 -2.72 -0.66
N ARG A 138 -10.12 -3.52 -0.01
CA ARG A 138 -9.75 -4.86 0.47
C ARG A 138 -9.53 -5.78 -0.73
N TYR A 139 -8.29 -6.20 -0.93
CA TYR A 139 -7.89 -7.00 -2.08
C TYR A 139 -7.84 -8.49 -1.79
N LYS A 140 -7.16 -8.89 -0.69
CA LYS A 140 -6.96 -10.31 -0.36
C LYS A 140 -6.84 -10.52 1.13
N ARG A 141 -7.46 -11.58 1.66
CA ARG A 141 -7.18 -12.08 3.01
C ARG A 141 -5.99 -13.05 2.98
N LEU A 142 -5.06 -12.88 3.92
CA LEU A 142 -3.86 -13.70 4.07
C LEU A 142 -3.97 -14.45 5.39
N HIS A 143 -4.03 -15.78 5.33
CA HIS A 143 -4.21 -16.62 6.50
C HIS A 143 -2.89 -16.80 7.26
N ARG A 144 -2.94 -16.68 8.61
CA ARG A 144 -1.78 -16.86 9.50
C ARG A 144 -0.53 -16.12 9.02
N TYR A 145 -0.75 -14.84 8.70
CA TYR A 145 0.24 -14.02 8.03
C TYR A 145 1.30 -13.47 8.99
N TYR A 146 0.88 -13.08 10.19
CA TYR A 146 1.77 -12.57 11.23
C TYR A 146 2.36 -13.72 12.08
N LEU A 147 3.46 -13.46 12.78
CA LEU A 147 4.18 -14.39 13.67
C LEU A 147 3.28 -14.95 14.77
N ASN A 148 2.31 -14.17 15.23
CA ASN A 148 1.27 -14.60 16.18
C ASN A 148 0.16 -15.45 15.54
N ALA A 149 0.33 -15.88 14.29
CA ALA A 149 -0.62 -16.61 13.46
C ALA A 149 -1.94 -15.86 13.17
N SER A 150 -2.00 -14.55 13.40
CA SER A 150 -3.15 -13.74 13.01
C SER A 150 -3.23 -13.57 11.50
N ASP A 151 -4.46 -13.51 11.01
CA ASP A 151 -4.74 -13.22 9.61
C ASP A 151 -4.50 -11.73 9.31
N ALA A 152 -4.09 -11.45 8.07
CA ALA A 152 -3.97 -10.10 7.54
C ALA A 152 -4.96 -9.86 6.40
N ILE A 153 -5.26 -8.59 6.14
CA ILE A 153 -5.91 -8.12 4.93
C ILE A 153 -4.90 -7.31 4.15
N ARG A 154 -4.67 -7.71 2.89
CA ARG A 154 -4.00 -6.87 1.90
C ARG A 154 -5.00 -5.83 1.39
N LEU A 155 -4.64 -4.57 1.52
CA LEU A 155 -5.33 -3.43 0.92
C LEU A 155 -4.56 -2.98 -0.32
N LEU A 156 -5.28 -2.46 -1.31
CA LEU A 156 -4.72 -1.96 -2.57
C LEU A 156 -5.36 -0.63 -2.95
N LEU A 157 -4.56 0.34 -3.38
CA LEU A 157 -4.99 1.58 -4.01
C LEU A 157 -4.50 1.56 -5.47
N PRO A 158 -5.37 1.30 -6.46
CA PRO A 158 -5.02 1.46 -7.87
C PRO A 158 -4.88 2.95 -8.19
N LEU A 159 -3.76 3.36 -8.78
CA LEU A 159 -3.50 4.75 -9.19
C LEU A 159 -3.72 4.96 -10.68
N LYS A 160 -3.48 3.91 -11.48
CA LYS A 160 -3.74 3.87 -12.92
C LYS A 160 -4.76 2.78 -13.25
N GLU A 161 -5.38 2.89 -14.42
CA GLU A 161 -6.20 1.79 -14.94
C GLU A 161 -5.33 0.53 -15.09
N PRO A 162 -5.81 -0.66 -14.68
CA PRO A 162 -5.06 -1.88 -14.81
C PRO A 162 -4.74 -2.10 -16.29
N GLN A 163 -3.44 -2.11 -16.63
CA GLN A 163 -3.00 -2.45 -17.97
C GLN A 163 -3.32 -3.93 -18.19
N MET A 164 -4.41 -4.21 -18.92
CA MET A 164 -4.67 -5.54 -19.45
C MET A 164 -3.46 -5.90 -20.30
N PRO A 165 -2.80 -7.05 -20.11
CA PRO A 165 -1.76 -7.47 -21.03
C PRO A 165 -2.39 -7.48 -22.42
N THR A 166 -1.89 -6.59 -23.30
CA THR A 166 -2.30 -6.56 -24.71
C THR A 166 -2.09 -7.98 -25.21
N LEU A 167 -3.19 -8.65 -25.60
CA LEU A 167 -3.07 -9.93 -26.28
C LEU A 167 -2.17 -9.67 -27.47
N VAL A 168 -0.94 -10.20 -27.40
CA VAL A 168 -0.01 -10.21 -28.52
C VAL A 168 -0.79 -10.79 -29.70
N ASN A 169 -0.80 -10.07 -30.83
CA ASN A 169 -1.57 -10.40 -32.03
C ASN A 169 -1.72 -11.92 -32.22
N PRO A 170 -2.94 -12.49 -32.34
CA PRO A 170 -3.11 -13.87 -32.80
C PRO A 170 -2.78 -13.91 -34.28
N GLY A 171 -1.48 -13.91 -34.57
CA GLY A 171 -0.90 -13.90 -35.90
C GLY A 171 -0.22 -15.21 -36.25
N VAL A 172 -0.57 -16.33 -35.62
CA VAL A 172 -0.44 -17.70 -36.17
C VAL A 172 -1.46 -18.57 -35.43
N VAL A 173 -2.59 -18.88 -36.08
CA VAL A 173 -3.49 -19.94 -35.62
C VAL A 173 -3.09 -21.19 -36.38
N GLU A 174 -2.33 -22.07 -35.75
CA GLU A 174 -2.30 -23.48 -36.19
C GLU A 174 -3.51 -24.15 -35.56
N GLU A 175 -4.43 -24.61 -36.40
CA GLU A 175 -5.63 -25.33 -36.00
C GLU A 175 -5.25 -26.63 -35.28
N ALA A 176 -5.48 -26.69 -33.98
CA ALA A 176 -5.66 -27.94 -33.26
C ALA A 176 -6.99 -27.86 -32.50
N GLY A 177 -7.98 -28.60 -33.01
CA GLY A 177 -9.33 -28.63 -32.48
C GLY A 177 -9.38 -29.07 -31.02
N GLY A 178 -10.14 -28.34 -30.22
CA GLY A 178 -10.37 -28.66 -28.81
C GLY A 178 -11.44 -27.77 -28.19
N ASN A 179 -12.61 -28.37 -27.94
CA ASN A 179 -13.84 -27.75 -27.46
C ASN A 179 -13.67 -27.11 -26.06
N GLY A 180 -13.73 -25.78 -25.95
CA GLY A 180 -13.64 -25.04 -24.69
C GLY A 180 -14.56 -23.82 -24.68
N ARG A 181 -15.50 -23.76 -23.73
CA ARG A 181 -16.51 -22.70 -23.60
C ARG A 181 -15.89 -21.44 -23.01
N ASP A 182 -15.84 -20.37 -23.80
CA ASP A 182 -15.38 -19.03 -23.37
C ASP A 182 -16.37 -18.37 -22.41
N MET A 183 -15.87 -17.94 -21.24
CA MET A 183 -16.57 -17.02 -20.34
C MET A 183 -16.30 -15.57 -20.76
N GLN A 184 -17.28 -14.94 -21.41
CA GLN A 184 -17.24 -13.50 -21.70
C GLN A 184 -17.52 -12.68 -20.43
N PHE A 185 -16.53 -11.91 -19.97
CA PHE A 185 -16.75 -10.82 -19.02
C PHE A 185 -17.09 -9.54 -19.79
N ARG A 186 -18.34 -9.06 -19.66
CA ARG A 186 -18.82 -7.86 -20.35
C ARG A 186 -18.74 -6.63 -19.43
N TRP A 187 -17.76 -5.76 -19.66
CA TRP A 187 -17.68 -4.46 -18.99
C TRP A 187 -18.65 -3.46 -19.67
N ARG A 188 -19.50 -2.77 -18.90
CA ARG A 188 -20.34 -1.67 -19.42
C ARG A 188 -19.73 -0.34 -18.99
N SER A 189 -18.94 0.28 -19.88
CA SER A 189 -18.50 1.67 -19.71
C SER A 189 -19.67 2.62 -19.97
N SER A 190 -20.00 3.48 -19.02
CA SER A 190 -20.76 4.70 -19.31
C SER A 190 -19.88 5.89 -18.95
N PHE A 191 -18.96 6.24 -19.85
CA PHE A 191 -18.26 7.52 -19.84
C PHE A 191 -18.44 8.16 -21.22
N SER A 192 -19.25 9.22 -21.27
CA SER A 192 -19.58 9.95 -22.49
C SER A 192 -18.39 10.82 -22.91
N ARG A 193 -17.88 10.60 -24.13
CA ARG A 193 -17.02 11.56 -24.86
C ARG A 193 -17.75 12.91 -25.00
N ARG A 194 -17.11 13.99 -24.56
CA ARG A 194 -17.32 15.44 -24.90
C ARG A 194 -16.47 16.22 -23.86
N LEU A 195 -15.49 17.06 -24.13
CA LEU A 195 -15.07 17.86 -25.28
C LEU A 195 -13.54 18.06 -25.15
N ILE A 196 -12.80 18.00 -26.26
CA ILE A 196 -11.46 18.59 -26.37
C ILE A 196 -11.61 19.67 -27.43
N ASP A 197 -11.59 20.93 -27.01
CA ASP A 197 -11.18 22.08 -27.83
C ASP A 197 -10.88 23.27 -26.90
N GLY A 198 -9.66 23.83 -27.02
CA GLY A 198 -9.38 25.26 -26.83
C GLY A 198 -9.15 25.87 -25.43
N ASN A 199 -7.87 26.02 -25.07
CA ASN A 199 -7.22 27.22 -24.47
C ASN A 199 -7.63 27.79 -23.06
N VAL A 200 -6.73 27.60 -22.06
CA VAL A 200 -6.23 28.55 -20.97
C VAL A 200 -7.22 28.94 -19.81
N PRO A 201 -6.83 29.31 -18.53
CA PRO A 201 -5.52 29.59 -17.88
C PRO A 201 -5.24 28.95 -16.47
N GLN A 202 -4.04 29.25 -15.93
CA GLN A 202 -3.60 29.08 -14.53
C GLN A 202 -4.52 29.74 -13.47
N ARG A 203 -4.90 28.99 -12.41
CA ARG A 203 -4.72 29.29 -10.96
C ARG A 203 -5.70 28.51 -10.06
N ARG A 204 -5.17 28.15 -8.88
CA ARG A 204 -5.83 27.84 -7.58
C ARG A 204 -6.65 26.55 -7.45
N GLY A 205 -6.13 25.66 -6.59
CA GLY A 205 -6.89 24.84 -5.65
C GLY A 205 -8.00 23.95 -6.24
N PHE A 206 -7.62 22.79 -6.77
CA PHE A 206 -8.60 21.75 -7.10
C PHE A 206 -8.57 20.64 -6.04
N ILE A 207 -9.65 20.61 -5.26
CA ILE A 207 -10.11 19.44 -4.53
C ILE A 207 -10.57 18.44 -5.60
N LEU A 208 -9.95 17.25 -5.65
CA LEU A 208 -10.41 16.17 -6.51
C LEU A 208 -11.87 15.83 -6.17
N PRO A 209 -12.81 15.88 -7.15
CA PRO A 209 -14.18 15.48 -6.89
C PRO A 209 -14.25 13.97 -6.69
N ARG A 210 -14.81 13.57 -5.55
CA ARG A 210 -15.19 12.19 -5.21
C ARG A 210 -16.09 11.60 -6.29
N LEU A 211 -15.58 10.64 -7.05
CA LEU A 211 -16.36 9.72 -7.87
C LEU A 211 -15.75 8.32 -7.73
N CYS A 212 -15.97 7.68 -6.57
CA CYS A 212 -15.86 6.23 -6.47
C CYS A 212 -17.16 5.61 -7.00
N PRO A 213 -17.15 4.79 -8.06
CA PRO A 213 -18.31 3.98 -8.39
C PRO A 213 -18.55 2.97 -7.26
N LYS A 214 -19.79 2.90 -6.76
CA LYS A 214 -20.21 1.89 -5.78
C LYS A 214 -20.05 0.50 -6.41
N PHE A 215 -19.19 -0.33 -5.81
CA PHE A 215 -19.16 -1.77 -6.08
C PHE A 215 -20.31 -2.44 -5.32
N GLU A 216 -21.36 -2.87 -6.02
CA GLU A 216 -22.34 -3.81 -5.50
C GLU A 216 -21.90 -5.24 -5.84
N VAL A 217 -21.40 -5.97 -4.84
CA VAL A 217 -21.11 -7.40 -4.97
C VAL A 217 -22.37 -8.17 -4.58
N HIS A 218 -23.04 -8.80 -5.55
CA HIS A 218 -24.07 -9.79 -5.28
C HIS A 218 -23.40 -11.14 -4.96
N THR A 219 -23.45 -11.56 -3.70
CA THR A 219 -23.05 -12.90 -3.28
C THR A 219 -24.17 -13.90 -3.56
N ARG A 220 -23.91 -14.93 -4.37
CA ARG A 220 -24.68 -16.18 -4.34
C ARG A 220 -23.82 -17.27 -3.73
N HIS A 221 -24.33 -17.86 -2.65
CA HIS A 221 -23.77 -19.04 -1.98
C HIS A 221 -23.81 -20.27 -2.90
N THR A 222 -22.68 -20.97 -3.01
CA THR A 222 -22.61 -22.44 -3.18
C THR A 222 -21.31 -22.98 -2.57
N ASN A 223 -21.44 -24.10 -1.82
CA ASN A 223 -20.45 -24.80 -0.99
C ASN A 223 -19.63 -25.85 -1.82
N PRO A 224 -18.64 -26.61 -1.29
CA PRO A 224 -17.26 -26.61 -1.81
C PRO A 224 -16.73 -28.03 -2.15
N LEU A 225 -16.10 -28.23 -3.32
CA LEU A 225 -15.35 -29.48 -3.55
C LEU A 225 -14.06 -29.23 -4.34
N LYS A 226 -12.96 -29.42 -3.61
CA LYS A 226 -11.64 -29.93 -4.00
C LYS A 226 -11.14 -29.63 -5.43
N GLN A 227 -10.26 -28.65 -5.53
CA GLN A 227 -9.02 -28.79 -6.29
C GLN A 227 -7.87 -28.24 -5.43
N GLU A 228 -7.09 -29.14 -4.84
CA GLU A 228 -5.75 -28.82 -4.35
C GLU A 228 -4.86 -28.53 -5.57
N THR A 229 -4.88 -27.30 -6.04
CA THR A 229 -3.79 -26.77 -6.86
C THR A 229 -2.58 -26.66 -5.94
N LYS A 230 -1.51 -27.41 -6.28
CA LYS A 230 -0.19 -27.31 -5.65
C LYS A 230 0.26 -25.84 -5.63
N TYR A 231 0.13 -25.18 -4.48
CA TYR A 231 0.68 -23.86 -4.24
C TYR A 231 2.20 -23.99 -4.08
N LEU A 232 2.98 -23.48 -5.04
CA LEU A 232 4.40 -23.20 -4.81
C LEU A 232 4.55 -22.08 -3.76
N PRO A 233 5.43 -22.19 -2.76
CA PRO A 233 5.52 -21.24 -1.66
C PRO A 233 6.42 -20.06 -2.04
N HIS A 234 5.92 -19.14 -2.88
CA HIS A 234 6.56 -17.85 -3.10
C HIS A 234 5.57 -16.70 -2.87
N HIS A 235 5.20 -16.50 -1.60
CA HIS A 235 4.30 -15.44 -1.13
C HIS A 235 4.84 -14.69 0.10
N LYS A 236 6.17 -14.65 0.30
CA LYS A 236 6.75 -13.80 1.36
C LYS A 236 6.65 -12.34 0.94
N THR A 237 6.16 -11.48 1.83
CA THR A 237 6.28 -10.03 1.64
C THR A 237 7.73 -9.59 1.79
N PRO A 238 8.09 -8.36 1.38
CA PRO A 238 9.45 -7.86 1.49
C PRO A 238 10.02 -8.02 2.91
N ILE A 239 9.24 -7.69 3.93
CA ILE A 239 9.64 -7.83 5.34
C ILE A 239 9.90 -9.30 5.70
N GLN A 240 8.96 -10.20 5.39
CA GLN A 240 9.11 -11.64 5.64
C GLN A 240 10.29 -12.25 4.87
N TYR A 241 10.56 -11.74 3.67
CA TYR A 241 11.70 -12.17 2.86
C TYR A 241 13.02 -11.80 3.54
N ILE A 242 13.17 -10.53 3.95
CA ILE A 242 14.36 -10.02 4.66
C ILE A 242 14.60 -10.81 5.95
N GLN A 243 13.57 -10.90 6.80
CA GLN A 243 13.65 -11.65 8.06
C GLN A 243 14.03 -13.13 7.84
N SER A 244 13.53 -13.75 6.76
CA SER A 244 13.87 -15.14 6.47
C SER A 244 15.30 -15.36 5.97
N ARG A 245 15.91 -14.36 5.31
CA ARG A 245 17.31 -14.43 4.90
C ARG A 245 18.27 -14.17 6.05
N GLU A 246 17.90 -13.32 7.00
CA GLU A 246 18.68 -13.09 8.21
C GLU A 246 18.86 -14.37 9.03
N VAL A 247 17.80 -15.15 9.22
CA VAL A 247 17.85 -16.45 9.93
C VAL A 247 18.78 -17.45 9.23
N GLN A 248 18.93 -17.38 7.91
CA GLN A 248 19.83 -18.25 7.15
C GLN A 248 21.30 -17.85 7.32
N LEU A 249 21.60 -16.55 7.40
CA LEU A 249 22.97 -16.04 7.57
C LEU A 249 23.58 -16.38 8.94
N HIS A 250 22.75 -16.51 9.98
CA HIS A 250 23.21 -16.88 11.34
C HIS A 250 23.34 -18.39 11.58
N LYS A 251 23.07 -19.23 10.58
CA LYS A 251 23.19 -20.69 10.66
C LYS A 251 24.45 -21.24 9.99
N ASN A 252 25.27 -20.38 9.42
CA ASN A 252 26.57 -20.69 8.82
C ASN A 252 27.68 -19.98 9.59
#